data_AF-A0A8K0KJR9-F1
#
_entry.id   AF-A0A8K0KJR9-F1
#
_cell.length_a   1.000
_cell.length_b   1.000
_cell.length_c   1.000
_cell.angle_alpha   90.00
_cell.angle_beta   90.00
_cell.angle_gamma   90.00
#
_symmetry.space_group_name_H-M   'P 1'
#
loop_
_entity.id
_entity.type
_entity.pdbx_description
1 polymer ?
#
loop_
_entity_poly.entity_id
_entity_poly.type
_entity_poly.pdbx_seq_one_letter_code
_entity_poly.pdbx_strand_id
1 'polypeptide(L)'
;MGGWKMEVGKMALYMAFPVTLFHIFNQPELFESWVTSIRRELYPPEDKMHREELRECIRKIREKDDMIFRQMLNDESRKSDNH
;
A
#
# COMPACT_ATOMS: atom_id res chain seq x y z
N MET A 1 9.46 -25.14 56.01
CA MET A 1 10.50 -24.80 55.01
C MET A 1 10.00 -24.95 53.56
N GLY A 2 8.83 -24.38 53.20
CA GLY A 2 8.22 -24.56 51.87
C GLY A 2 8.07 -23.28 51.03
N GLY A 3 8.16 -22.09 51.64
CA GLY A 3 7.91 -20.82 50.97
C GLY A 3 8.90 -20.49 49.84
N TRP A 4 10.19 -20.78 50.04
CA TRP A 4 11.23 -20.45 49.05
C TRP A 4 11.04 -21.19 47.72
N LYS A 5 10.54 -22.44 47.75
CA LYS A 5 10.25 -23.22 46.54
C LYS A 5 9.13 -22.57 45.71
N MET A 6 8.12 -22.01 46.38
CA MET A 6 7.02 -21.29 45.74
C MET A 6 7.47 -19.94 45.15
N GLU A 7 8.41 -19.26 45.79
CA GLU A 7 8.99 -18.01 45.26
C GLU A 7 9.83 -18.23 44.01
N VAL A 8 10.66 -19.28 44.00
CA VAL A 8 11.42 -19.67 42.80
C VAL A 8 10.48 -20.05 41.65
N GLY A 9 9.37 -20.75 41.94
CA GLY A 9 8.34 -21.06 40.94
C GLY A 9 7.69 -19.80 40.34
N LYS A 10 7.36 -18.80 41.16
CA LYS A 10 6.83 -17.51 40.67
C LYS A 10 7.84 -16.77 39.79
N MET A 11 9.11 -16.74 40.19
CA MET A 11 10.17 -16.09 39.40
C MET A 11 10.40 -16.80 38.07
N ALA A 12 10.39 -18.14 38.05
CA ALA A 12 10.46 -18.91 36.82
C ALA A 12 9.27 -18.62 35.90
N LEU A 13 8.06 -18.51 36.44
CA LEU A 13 6.88 -18.15 35.66
C LEU A 13 6.99 -16.74 35.08
N TYR A 14 7.41 -15.75 35.87
CA TYR A 14 7.58 -14.37 35.41
C TYR A 14 8.68 -14.21 34.37
N MET A 15 9.74 -15.02 34.41
CA MET A 15 10.79 -15.01 33.39
C MET A 15 10.40 -15.80 32.14
N ALA A 16 9.76 -16.95 32.30
CA ALA A 16 9.34 -17.79 31.18
C ALA A 16 8.19 -17.15 30.40
N PHE A 17 7.22 -16.53 31.08
CA PHE A 17 6.05 -15.92 30.45
C PHE A 17 6.36 -14.96 29.29
N PRO A 18 7.18 -13.89 29.46
CA PRO A 18 7.49 -12.98 28.37
C PRO A 18 8.29 -13.65 27.25
N VAL A 19 9.16 -14.63 27.55
CA VAL A 19 9.95 -15.36 26.55
C VAL A 19 9.06 -16.28 25.72
N THR A 20 8.13 -16.99 26.35
CA THR A 20 7.17 -17.86 25.66
C THR A 20 6.19 -17.04 24.82
N LEU A 21 5.68 -15.93 25.35
CA LEU A 21 4.86 -15.01 24.57
C LEU A 21 5.65 -14.45 23.38
N PHE A 22 6.90 -14.04 23.58
CA PHE A 22 7.75 -13.59 22.48
C PHE A 22 7.90 -14.66 21.40
N HIS A 23 8.09 -15.93 21.77
CA HIS A 23 8.17 -17.01 20.80
C HIS A 23 6.87 -17.28 20.04
N ILE A 24 5.72 -17.17 20.71
CA ILE A 24 4.40 -17.37 20.09
C ILE A 24 4.07 -16.19 19.16
N PHE A 25 4.27 -14.96 19.62
CA PHE A 25 3.92 -13.75 18.86
C PHE A 25 4.94 -13.38 17.77
N ASN A 26 6.17 -13.87 17.85
CA ASN A 26 7.17 -13.70 16.79
C ASN A 26 7.02 -14.72 15.66
N GLN A 27 6.01 -15.61 15.68
CA GLN A 27 5.73 -16.47 14.54
C GLN A 27 5.05 -15.66 13.42
N PRO A 28 5.69 -15.54 12.24
CA PRO A 28 5.18 -14.71 11.14
C PRO A 28 3.83 -15.19 10.57
N GLU A 29 3.41 -16.42 10.87
CA GLU A 29 2.13 -17.00 10.41
C GLU A 29 0.89 -16.20 10.83
N LEU A 30 0.86 -15.67 12.07
CA LEU A 30 -0.27 -14.86 12.53
C LEU A 30 -0.26 -13.48 11.85
N PHE A 31 0.93 -12.96 11.56
CA PHE A 31 1.12 -11.66 10.92
C PHE A 31 0.76 -11.68 9.44
N GLU A 32 1.05 -12.77 8.72
CA GLU A 32 0.71 -12.90 7.31
C GLU A 32 -0.80 -12.84 7.07
N SER A 33 -1.60 -13.56 7.84
CA SER A 33 -3.06 -13.56 7.66
C SER A 33 -3.66 -12.19 7.96
N TRP A 34 -3.23 -11.51 9.01
CA TRP A 34 -3.71 -10.17 9.38
C TRP A 34 -3.27 -9.10 8.37
N VAL A 35 -1.99 -9.04 8.01
CA VAL A 35 -1.48 -8.08 7.02
C VAL A 35 -2.08 -8.33 5.64
N THR A 36 -2.29 -9.58 5.24
CA THR A 36 -2.92 -9.91 3.95
C THR A 36 -4.37 -9.45 3.91
N SER A 37 -5.09 -9.56 5.03
CA SER A 37 -6.47 -9.08 5.17
C SER A 37 -6.53 -7.54 5.06
N ILE A 38 -5.69 -6.84 5.83
CA ILE A 38 -5.59 -5.38 5.80
C ILE A 38 -5.17 -4.88 4.41
N ARG A 39 -4.21 -5.53 3.76
CA ARG A 39 -3.78 -5.15 2.40
C ARG A 39 -4.90 -5.35 1.37
N ARG A 40 -5.71 -6.40 1.48
CA ARG A 40 -6.86 -6.62 0.59
C ARG A 40 -7.97 -5.60 0.79
N GLU A 41 -8.19 -5.15 2.02
CA GLU A 41 -9.20 -4.14 2.33
C GLU A 41 -8.76 -2.74 1.88
N LEU A 42 -7.48 -2.40 2.08
CA LEU A 42 -6.92 -1.10 1.71
C LEU A 42 -6.68 -0.96 0.19
N TYR A 43 -6.32 -2.07 -0.46
CA TYR A 43 -6.12 -2.14 -1.92
C TYR A 43 -7.06 -3.20 -2.49
N PRO A 44 -8.34 -2.86 -2.72
CA PRO A 44 -9.22 -3.76 -3.45
C PRO A 44 -8.57 -4.14 -4.78
N PRO A 45 -8.61 -5.41 -5.19
CA PRO A 45 -8.02 -5.84 -6.45
C PRO A 45 -8.61 -5.00 -7.58
N GLU A 46 -7.76 -4.24 -8.27
CA GLU A 46 -8.19 -3.33 -9.34
C GLU A 46 -9.08 -4.08 -10.34
N ASP A 47 -10.34 -3.69 -10.39
CA ASP A 47 -11.28 -4.26 -11.34
C ASP A 47 -10.78 -3.96 -12.76
N LYS A 48 -10.80 -4.98 -13.63
CA LYS A 48 -10.29 -4.87 -15.00
C LYS A 48 -11.03 -3.76 -15.78
N MET A 49 -12.28 -3.51 -15.41
CA MET A 49 -13.09 -2.41 -15.96
C MET A 49 -12.52 -1.02 -15.61
N HIS A 50 -12.11 -0.79 -14.37
CA HIS A 50 -11.51 0.48 -13.95
C HIS A 50 -10.19 0.77 -14.67
N ARG A 51 -9.43 -0.28 -15.00
CA ARG A 51 -8.19 -0.16 -15.78
C ARG A 51 -8.43 0.32 -17.22
N GLU A 52 -9.54 -0.10 -17.83
CA GLU A 52 -9.88 0.30 -19.20
C GLU A 52 -10.40 1.74 -19.24
N GLU A 53 -11.27 2.09 -18.29
CA GLU A 53 -11.80 3.45 -18.14
C GLU A 53 -10.70 4.47 -17.85
N LEU A 54 -9.75 4.13 -16.98
CA LEU A 54 -8.60 4.99 -16.69
C LEU A 54 -7.71 5.17 -17.94
N ARG A 55 -7.48 4.11 -18.71
CA ARG A 55 -6.72 4.19 -19.97
C ARG A 55 -7.41 5.06 -21.01
N GLU A 56 -8.72 4.91 -21.17
CA GLU A 56 -9.54 5.76 -22.04
C GLU A 56 -9.48 7.24 -21.62
N CYS A 57 -9.57 7.53 -20.32
CA CYS A 57 -9.42 8.89 -19.79
C CYS A 57 -8.04 9.49 -20.10
N ILE A 58 -6.95 8.74 -19.84
CA ILE A 58 -5.58 9.18 -20.14
C ILE A 58 -5.41 9.46 -21.64
N ARG A 59 -5.97 8.60 -22.50
CA ARG A 59 -5.92 8.77 -23.96
C ARG A 59 -6.60 10.06 -24.39
N LYS A 60 -7.81 10.33 -23.89
CA LYS A 60 -8.57 11.55 -24.21
C LYS A 60 -7.85 12.83 -23.78
N ILE A 61 -7.19 12.81 -22.62
CA ILE A 61 -6.41 13.97 -22.14
C ILE A 61 -5.23 14.23 -23.09
N ARG A 62 -4.45 13.20 -23.44
CA ARG A 62 -3.31 13.34 -24.36
C ARG A 62 -3.72 13.84 -25.74
N GLU A 63 -4.81 13.31 -26.29
CA GLU A 63 -5.34 13.76 -27.58
C GLU A 63 -5.73 15.25 -27.55
N LYS A 64 -6.29 15.72 -26.43
CA LYS A 64 -6.64 17.13 -26.27
C LYS A 64 -5.39 18.02 -26.16
N ASP A 65 -4.39 17.58 -25.41
CA ASP A 65 -3.13 18.30 -25.26
C ASP A 65 -2.39 18.42 -26.61
N ASP A 66 -2.35 17.35 -27.39
CA ASP A 66 -1.78 17.34 -28.74
C ASP A 66 -2.53 18.29 -29.69
N MET A 67 -3.87 18.33 -29.61
CA MET A 67 -4.68 19.27 -30.39
C MET A 67 -4.36 20.72 -30.03
N ILE A 68 -4.31 21.03 -28.74
CA ILE A 68 -4.00 22.39 -28.26
C ILE A 68 -2.60 22.80 -28.72
N PHE A 69 -1.63 21.92 -28.58
CA PHE A 69 -0.25 22.18 -29.00
C PHE A 69 -0.16 22.47 -30.51
N ARG A 70 -0.85 21.69 -31.34
CA ARG A 70 -0.92 21.93 -32.79
C ARG A 70 -1.58 23.27 -33.13
N GLN A 71 -2.62 23.66 -32.40
CA GLN A 71 -3.27 24.96 -32.59
C GLN A 71 -2.32 26.12 -32.26
N MET A 72 -1.57 26.02 -31.15
CA MET A 72 -0.58 27.02 -30.76
C MET A 72 0.52 27.19 -31.84
N LEU A 73 1.05 26.09 -32.37
CA LEU A 73 2.05 26.14 -33.44
C LEU A 73 1.52 26.80 -34.73
N ASN A 74 0.27 26.50 -35.10
CA ASN A 74 -0.36 27.11 -36.26
C ASN A 74 -0.59 28.61 -36.06
N ASP A 75 -0.99 29.04 -34.87
CA ASP A 75 -1.18 30.46 -34.54
C ASP A 75 0.14 31.23 -34.53
N GLU A 76 1.22 30.63 -34.03
CA GLU A 76 2.57 31.22 -34.10
C GLU A 76 3.07 31.33 -35.55
N SER A 77 2.89 30.29 -36.36
CA SER A 77 3.25 30.31 -37.78
C SER A 77 2.51 31.42 -38.53
N ARG A 78 1.20 31.58 -38.27
CA ARG A 78 0.37 32.64 -38.88
C ARG A 78 0.74 34.05 -38.42
N LYS A 79 1.30 34.22 -37.21
CA LYS A 79 1.80 35.51 -36.73
C LYS A 79 3.16 35.86 -37.35
N SER A 80 4.02 34.86 -37.55
CA SER A 80 5.31 35.04 -38.24
C SER A 80 5.15 35.40 -39.72
N ASP A 81 4.12 34.89 -40.40
CA ASP A 81 3.87 35.20 -41.82
C ASP A 81 3.23 36.58 -42.06
N ASN A 82 2.68 37.21 -41.01
CA ASN A 82 2.00 38.52 -41.08
C ASN A 82 2.87 39.69 -40.56
N HIS A 83 4.13 39.45 -40.21
CA HIS A 83 5.10 40.48 -39.82
C HIS A 83 6.23 40.54 -40.86
#